data_AF-A0A2V8P347-F1
#
_entry.id   AF-A0A2V8P347-F1
#
_cell.length_a   1.000
_cell.length_b   1.000
_cell.length_c   1.000
_cell.angle_alpha   90.00
_cell.angle_beta   90.00
_cell.angle_gamma   90.00
#
_symmetry.space_group_name_H-M   'P 1'
#
loop_
_entity.id
_entity.type
_entity.pdbx_description
1 polymer ?
#
loop_
_entity_poly.entity_id
_entity_poly.type
_entity_poly.pdbx_seq_one_letter_code
_entity_poly.pdbx_strand_id
1 'polypeptide(L)'
;QKYTGRYVLSDPNAIRTVTFSEFDVSIVNQKLVLTVPERRPDSVVYMKEIPLEPFGDNVFHVDGGSFYGNFITFESSNDGIIALKWRRYTFKRQH
;
A
#
# COMPACT_ATOMS: atom_id res chain seq x y z
N GLN A 1 -15.40 4.36 -1.28
CA GLN A 1 -14.35 4.28 -2.32
C GLN A 1 -13.22 5.32 -2.15
N LYS A 2 -13.09 5.99 -0.99
CA LYS A 2 -12.11 7.06 -0.79
C LYS A 2 -10.67 6.61 -1.09
N TYR A 3 -10.23 5.46 -0.58
CA TYR A 3 -8.83 4.99 -0.64
C TYR A 3 -8.51 4.00 -1.76
N THR A 4 -9.51 3.58 -2.54
CA THR A 4 -9.31 2.54 -3.56
C THR A 4 -8.57 3.11 -4.78
N GLY A 5 -7.73 2.29 -5.40
CA GLY A 5 -6.98 2.62 -6.61
C GLY A 5 -5.56 2.07 -6.60
N ARG A 6 -4.84 2.31 -7.70
CA ARG A 6 -3.43 1.95 -7.85
C ARG A 6 -2.55 3.01 -7.21
N TYR A 7 -1.55 2.58 -6.44
CA TYR A 7 -0.59 3.45 -5.76
C TYR A 7 0.81 3.18 -6.29
N VAL A 8 1.53 4.25 -6.64
CA VAL A 8 2.88 4.18 -7.20
C VAL A 8 3.84 5.00 -6.35
N LEU A 9 5.03 4.47 -6.10
CA LEU A 9 6.07 5.12 -5.31
C LEU A 9 6.45 6.45 -5.94
N SER A 10 6.43 7.51 -5.14
CA SER A 10 6.69 8.88 -5.63
C SER A 10 8.18 9.14 -5.88
N ASP A 11 9.06 8.46 -5.16
CA ASP A 11 10.51 8.60 -5.30
C ASP A 11 11.08 7.49 -6.19
N PRO A 12 11.45 7.77 -7.45
CA PRO A 12 12.02 6.77 -8.34
C PRO A 12 13.40 6.26 -7.88
N ASN A 13 14.15 7.04 -7.09
CA ASN A 13 15.45 6.61 -6.57
C ASN A 13 15.28 5.55 -5.47
N ALA A 14 14.16 5.58 -4.74
CA ALA A 14 13.84 4.59 -3.72
C ALA A 14 13.44 3.23 -4.28
N ILE A 15 13.07 3.13 -5.58
CA ILE A 15 12.62 1.88 -6.24
C ILE A 15 13.63 0.74 -6.05
N ARG A 16 14.93 1.04 -6.10
CA ARG A 16 15.99 0.02 -5.94
C ARG A 16 16.08 -0.56 -4.52
N THR A 17 15.44 0.07 -3.55
CA THR A 17 15.54 -0.25 -2.12
C THR A 17 14.24 -0.79 -1.51
N VAL A 18 13.17 -0.86 -2.32
CA VAL A 18 11.85 -1.35 -1.90
C VAL A 18 11.53 -2.65 -2.60
N THR A 19 10.75 -3.50 -1.93
CA THR A 19 10.29 -4.77 -2.48
C THR A 19 9.31 -4.59 -3.65
N PHE A 20 8.62 -3.46 -3.71
CA PHE A 20 7.74 -3.07 -4.81
C PHE A 20 7.65 -1.55 -4.94
N SER A 21 7.44 -1.08 -6.16
CA SER A 21 7.22 0.34 -6.48
C SER A 21 5.74 0.67 -6.68
N GLU A 22 4.86 -0.34 -6.72
CA GLU A 22 3.44 -0.17 -6.99
C GLU A 22 2.60 -1.28 -6.39
N PHE A 23 1.34 -0.98 -6.09
CA PHE A 23 0.34 -1.92 -5.59
C PHE A 23 -1.07 -1.35 -5.74
N ASP A 24 -2.08 -2.20 -5.59
CA ASP A 24 -3.49 -1.80 -5.61
C ASP A 24 -4.09 -1.80 -4.21
N VAL A 25 -5.02 -0.86 -3.98
CA VAL A 25 -5.87 -0.81 -2.79
C VAL A 25 -7.30 -1.07 -3.21
N SER A 26 -7.91 -2.10 -2.66
CA SER A 26 -9.28 -2.52 -2.96
C SER A 26 -10.09 -2.73 -1.67
N ILE A 27 -11.39 -2.97 -1.82
CA ILE A 27 -12.26 -3.40 -0.72
C ILE A 27 -12.65 -4.85 -0.98
N VAL A 28 -12.29 -5.75 -0.08
CA VAL A 28 -12.64 -7.18 -0.12
C VAL A 28 -13.29 -7.53 1.21
N ASN A 29 -14.49 -8.15 1.18
CA ASN A 29 -15.25 -8.52 2.37
C ASN A 29 -15.38 -7.37 3.40
N GLN A 30 -15.70 -6.17 2.90
CA GLN A 30 -15.85 -4.93 3.70
C GLN A 30 -14.57 -4.43 4.39
N LYS A 31 -13.40 -5.02 4.11
CA LYS A 31 -12.09 -4.57 4.59
C LYS A 31 -11.29 -3.94 3.47
N LEU A 32 -10.46 -2.95 3.80
CA LEU A 32 -9.45 -2.47 2.86
C LEU A 32 -8.34 -3.52 2.73
N VAL A 33 -7.89 -3.76 1.50
CA VAL A 33 -6.87 -4.76 1.19
C VAL A 33 -5.83 -4.14 0.28
N LEU A 34 -4.55 -4.32 0.63
CA LEU A 34 -3.43 -4.06 -0.27
C LEU A 34 -3.15 -5.30 -1.11
N THR A 35 -3.01 -5.12 -2.41
CA THR A 35 -2.56 -6.18 -3.33
C THR A 35 -1.15 -5.84 -3.80
N VAL A 36 -0.15 -6.48 -3.19
CA VAL A 36 1.27 -6.21 -3.44
C VAL A 36 1.93 -7.37 -4.18
N PRO A 37 2.89 -7.13 -5.09
CA PRO A 37 3.69 -8.21 -5.64
C PRO A 37 4.68 -8.71 -4.56
N GLU A 38 4.64 -10.01 -4.27
CA GLU A 38 5.57 -10.68 -3.35
C GLU A 38 6.40 -11.71 -4.15
N ARG A 39 7.73 -11.68 -3.99
CA ARG A 39 8.64 -12.66 -4.60
C ARG A 39 8.92 -13.77 -3.59
N ARG A 40 8.61 -15.01 -3.98
CA ARG A 40 9.07 -16.21 -3.26
C ARG A 40 10.47 -16.60 -3.73
N PRO A 41 11.23 -17.37 -2.93
CA PRO A 41 12.29 -18.20 -3.48
C PRO A 41 11.70 -18.97 -4.68
N ASP A 42 12.42 -19.03 -5.80
CA ASP A 42 12.00 -19.70 -7.05
C ASP A 42 11.28 -18.82 -8.10
N SER A 43 11.44 -17.49 -8.03
CA SER A 43 11.20 -16.51 -9.12
C SER A 43 9.75 -16.26 -9.56
N VAL A 44 8.75 -16.98 -9.05
CA VAL A 44 7.34 -16.65 -9.35
C VAL A 44 6.90 -15.45 -8.52
N VAL A 45 6.54 -14.35 -9.20
CA VAL A 45 5.87 -13.20 -8.59
C VAL A 45 4.39 -13.54 -8.43
N TYR A 46 3.88 -13.48 -7.20
CA TYR A 46 2.46 -13.58 -6.93
C TYR A 46 1.94 -12.28 -6.33
N MET A 47 0.66 -12.02 -6.57
CA MET A 47 -0.04 -10.93 -5.91
C MET A 47 -0.54 -11.43 -4.56
N LYS A 48 -0.17 -10.71 -3.51
CA LYS A 48 -0.60 -11.00 -2.14
C LYS A 48 -1.57 -9.95 -1.66
N GLU A 49 -2.71 -10.43 -1.20
CA GLU A 49 -3.70 -9.63 -0.50
C GLU A 49 -3.32 -9.50 0.98
N ILE A 50 -3.29 -8.27 1.47
CA ILE A 50 -2.97 -7.94 2.85
C ILE A 50 -4.08 -7.06 3.40
N PRO A 51 -4.91 -7.59 4.32
CA PRO A 51 -5.94 -6.82 4.99
C PRO A 51 -5.36 -5.67 5.80
N LEU A 52 -6.09 -4.57 5.82
CA LEU A 52 -5.81 -3.38 6.62
C LEU A 52 -6.85 -3.27 7.73
N GLU A 53 -6.38 -3.28 8.97
CA GLU A 53 -7.22 -3.09 10.15
C GLU A 53 -7.23 -1.60 10.55
N PRO A 54 -8.40 -1.00 10.78
CA PRO A 54 -8.47 0.40 11.19
C PRO A 54 -7.84 0.59 12.57
N PHE A 55 -6.94 1.56 12.70
CA PHE A 55 -6.28 1.91 13.97
C PHE A 55 -6.64 3.33 14.43
N GLY A 56 -6.88 4.25 13.51
CA GLY A 56 -7.29 5.62 13.79
C GLY A 56 -7.73 6.34 12.51
N ASP A 57 -7.84 7.67 12.58
CA ASP A 57 -8.30 8.46 11.44
C ASP A 57 -7.33 8.38 10.25
N ASN A 58 -7.78 7.68 9.20
CA ASN A 58 -6.98 7.38 8.01
C ASN A 58 -5.69 6.58 8.28
N VAL A 59 -5.54 5.99 9.47
CA VAL A 59 -4.39 5.15 9.87
C VAL A 59 -4.85 3.69 9.98
N PHE A 60 -4.10 2.80 9.35
CA PHE A 60 -4.39 1.38 9.29
C PHE A 60 -3.19 0.55 9.71
N HIS A 61 -3.43 -0.48 10.49
CA HIS A 61 -2.47 -1.52 10.82
C HIS A 61 -2.46 -2.60 9.73
N VAL A 62 -1.28 -3.06 9.35
CA VAL A 62 -1.12 -4.08 8.31
C VAL A 62 -1.18 -5.46 8.95
N ASP A 63 -2.28 -6.18 8.72
CA ASP A 63 -2.54 -7.50 9.32
C ASP A 63 -2.09 -8.64 8.39
N GLY A 64 -0.79 -8.68 8.12
CA GLY A 64 -0.15 -9.85 7.54
C GLY A 64 0.94 -9.57 6.51
N GLY A 65 1.49 -10.66 6.00
CA GLY A 65 2.54 -10.67 4.97
C GLY A 65 3.87 -10.05 5.40
N SER A 66 4.70 -9.71 4.40
CA SER A 66 6.04 -9.13 4.62
C SER A 66 6.02 -7.77 5.33
N PHE A 67 4.83 -7.25 5.63
CA PHE A 67 4.56 -5.91 6.16
C PHE A 67 3.85 -5.95 7.51
N TYR A 68 3.64 -7.14 8.08
CA TYR A 68 3.00 -7.32 9.37
C TYR A 68 3.62 -6.43 10.46
N GLY A 69 2.78 -5.81 11.29
CA GLY A 69 3.22 -4.94 12.39
C GLY A 69 3.56 -3.50 11.97
N ASN A 70 3.45 -3.15 10.69
CA ASN A 70 3.64 -1.77 10.24
C ASN A 70 2.30 -1.03 10.18
N PHE A 71 2.39 0.31 10.17
CA PHE A 71 1.25 1.20 9.98
C PHE A 71 1.32 1.87 8.62
N ILE A 72 0.14 2.15 8.08
CA ILE A 72 -0.07 2.87 6.84
C ILE A 72 -1.02 4.02 7.10
N THR A 73 -0.66 5.19 6.57
CA THR A 73 -1.48 6.39 6.69
C THR A 73 -1.89 6.88 5.30
N PHE A 74 -3.19 7.10 5.11
CA PHE A 74 -3.72 7.77 3.93
C PHE A 74 -3.85 9.27 4.21
N GLU A 75 -3.16 10.09 3.42
CA GLU A 75 -3.22 11.55 3.52
C GLU A 75 -3.88 12.11 2.26
N SER A 76 -4.82 13.04 2.43
CA SER A 76 -5.33 13.82 1.31
C SER A 76 -4.41 15.00 1.07
N SER A 77 -3.94 15.17 -0.17
CA SER A 77 -3.28 16.40 -0.58
C SER A 77 -4.31 17.42 -1.07
N ASN A 78 -3.94 18.70 -1.08
CA ASN A 78 -4.79 19.79 -1.58
C ASN A 78 -5.24 19.58 -3.05
N ASP A 79 -4.51 18.77 -3.81
CA ASP A 79 -4.79 18.46 -5.21
C ASP A 79 -5.78 17.28 -5.36
N GLY A 80 -6.37 16.79 -4.26
CA GLY A 80 -7.27 15.63 -4.25
C GLY A 80 -6.56 14.28 -4.41
N ILE A 81 -5.23 14.29 -4.55
CA ILE A 81 -4.40 13.07 -4.61
C ILE A 81 -4.31 12.49 -3.21
N ILE A 82 -4.60 11.19 -3.09
CA ILE A 82 -4.40 10.45 -1.85
C ILE A 82 -3.00 9.87 -1.86
N ALA A 83 -2.20 10.27 -0.89
CA ALA A 83 -0.90 9.69 -0.62
C ALA A 83 -1.04 8.58 0.42
N LEU A 84 -0.32 7.48 0.21
CA LEU A 84 -0.14 6.41 1.17
C LEU A 84 1.28 6.48 1.70
N LYS A 85 1.43 6.70 3.00
CA LYS A 85 2.73 6.66 3.69
C LYS A 85 2.97 5.30 4.31
N TRP A 86 4.12 4.72 3.99
CA TRP A 86 4.61 3.49 4.60
C TRP A 86 6.09 3.66 4.95
N ARG A 87 6.42 3.65 6.26
CA ARG A 87 7.75 3.99 6.77
C ARG A 87 8.19 5.36 6.22
N ARG A 88 9.30 5.42 5.49
CA ARG A 88 9.83 6.63 4.83
C ARG A 88 9.33 6.81 3.40
N TYR A 89 8.54 5.87 2.89
CA TYR A 89 8.10 5.84 1.49
C TYR A 89 6.72 6.48 1.35
N THR A 90 6.55 7.23 0.27
CA THR A 90 5.27 7.85 -0.09
C THR A 90 4.84 7.34 -1.45
N PHE A 91 3.64 6.77 -1.51
CA PHE A 91 3.00 6.32 -2.73
C PHE A 91 1.86 7.27 -3.07
N LYS A 92 1.71 7.63 -4.34
CA LYS A 92 0.60 8.46 -4.82
C LYS A 92 -0.39 7.58 -5.57
N ARG A 93 -1.69 7.82 -5.35
CA ARG A 93 -2.72 7.19 -6.16
C ARG A 93 -2.63 7.68 -7.60
N GLN A 94 -2.56 6.75 -8.54
CA GLN A 94 -2.62 7.02 -9.98
C GLN A 94 -4.07 7.35 -10.35
N HIS A 95 -4.26 8.42 -11.13
CA HIS A 95 -5.56 8.87 -11.65
C HIS A 95 -6.10 7.92 -12.71
#